data_AF-A0A7H4MVY9-F1
#
_entry.id   AF-A0A7H4MVY9-F1
#
_cell.length_a   1.000
_cell.length_b   1.000
_cell.length_c   1.000
_cell.angle_alpha   90.00
_cell.angle_beta   90.00
_cell.angle_gamma   90.00
#
_symmetry.space_group_name_H-M   'P 1'
#
loop_
_entity.id
_entity.type
_entity.pdbx_description
1 polymer ?
#
loop_
_entity_poly.entity_id
_entity_poly.type
_entity_poly.pdbx_seq_one_letter_code
_entity_poly.pdbx_strand_id
1 'polypeptide(L)'
;MHDWLHGEKVGFGLLVQSLMESYNGQPELQLLGLLRQYGAPLALPPLNGDRDTIIAAIAREVKFSTENADRLPFSVAAENIEKALRATEVHHYSQG
;
A
#
# COMPACT_ATOMS: atom_id res chain seq x y z
N MET A 1 -1.20 -13.41 10.22
CA MET A 1 -0.45 -12.21 9.77
C MET A 1 0.55 -11.82 10.86
N HIS A 2 1.64 -12.59 11.05
CA HIS A 2 2.51 -12.45 12.23
C HIS A 2 3.99 -12.07 11.93
N ASP A 3 4.38 -11.90 10.67
CA ASP A 3 5.80 -11.72 10.30
C ASP A 3 6.18 -10.31 9.81
N TRP A 4 5.35 -9.29 10.04
CA TRP A 4 5.72 -7.90 9.75
C TRP A 4 5.94 -7.10 11.04
N LEU A 5 7.13 -6.52 11.19
CA LEU A 5 7.43 -5.51 12.19
C LEU A 5 6.52 -4.29 11.97
N HIS A 6 6.22 -3.55 13.04
CA HIS A 6 5.32 -2.40 12.95
C HIS A 6 5.79 -1.35 11.92
N GLY A 7 7.11 -1.15 11.80
CA GLY A 7 7.70 -0.25 10.80
C GLY A 7 7.50 -0.69 9.36
N GLU A 8 7.43 -2.00 9.10
CA GLU A 8 7.18 -2.56 7.77
C GLU A 8 5.74 -2.31 7.31
N LYS A 9 4.77 -2.46 8.24
CA LYS A 9 3.35 -2.10 7.99
C LYS A 9 3.19 -0.63 7.67
N VAL A 10 3.88 0.24 8.41
CA VAL A 10 3.81 1.70 8.23
C VAL A 10 4.45 2.11 6.90
N GLY A 11 5.64 1.58 6.58
CA GLY A 11 6.32 1.86 5.31
C GLY A 11 5.51 1.43 4.09
N PHE A 12 4.91 0.24 4.13
CA PHE A 12 4.02 -0.21 3.07
C PHE A 12 2.74 0.62 2.98
N GLY A 13 2.17 1.02 4.12
CA GLY A 13 1.02 1.92 4.17
C GLY A 13 1.30 3.26 3.47
N LEU A 14 2.49 3.83 3.67
CA LEU A 14 2.93 5.06 2.99
C LEU A 14 3.02 4.88 1.47
N LEU A 15 3.54 3.75 0.99
CA LEU A 15 3.57 3.44 -0.44
C LEU A 15 2.15 3.37 -1.03
N VAL A 16 1.25 2.66 -0.36
CA VAL A 16 -0.16 2.54 -0.79
C VAL A 16 -0.86 3.90 -0.77
N GLN A 17 -0.61 4.74 0.24
CA GLN A 17 -1.12 6.11 0.29
C GLN A 17 -0.61 6.96 -0.86
N SER A 18 0.69 6.90 -1.16
CA SER A 18 1.28 7.64 -2.26
C SER A 18 0.75 7.21 -3.62
N LEU A 19 0.47 5.91 -3.80
CA LEU A 19 -0.22 5.38 -4.98
C LEU A 19 -1.66 5.88 -5.10
N MET A 20 -2.38 6.01 -3.99
CA MET A 20 -3.75 6.56 -3.98
C MET A 20 -3.76 8.07 -4.21
N GLU A 21 -2.76 8.78 -3.73
CA GLU A 21 -2.59 10.23 -3.94
C GLU A 21 -2.18 10.54 -5.38
N SER A 22 -1.38 9.68 -5.99
CA SER A 22 -0.99 9.84 -7.39
C SER A 22 -2.13 9.47 -8.34
N TYR A 23 -2.69 10.48 -8.99
CA TYR A 23 -3.66 10.34 -10.10
C TYR A 23 -3.15 9.48 -11.27
N ASN A 24 -1.84 9.34 -11.45
CA ASN A 24 -1.22 8.54 -12.51
C ASN A 24 -0.88 7.09 -12.10
N GLY A 25 -1.23 6.68 -10.87
CA GLY A 25 -0.93 5.34 -10.36
C GLY A 25 0.55 5.03 -10.17
N GLN A 26 1.41 6.05 -10.03
CA GLN A 26 2.83 5.89 -9.70
C GLN A 26 3.12 6.47 -8.32
N PRO A 27 3.90 5.78 -7.46
CA PRO A 27 4.26 6.31 -6.16
C PRO A 27 5.20 7.50 -6.33
N GLU A 28 5.20 8.39 -5.35
CA GLU A 28 6.14 9.51 -5.31
C GLU A 28 7.58 8.97 -5.26
N LEU A 29 8.39 9.32 -6.26
CA LEU A 29 9.75 8.80 -6.42
C LEU A 29 10.65 9.10 -5.21
N GLN A 30 10.44 10.24 -4.55
CA GLN A 30 11.18 10.61 -3.34
C GLN A 30 10.82 9.68 -2.16
N LEU A 31 9.52 9.47 -1.91
CA LEU A 31 9.06 8.52 -0.91
C LEU A 31 9.56 7.10 -1.23
N LEU A 32 9.49 6.68 -2.49
CA LEU A 32 9.98 5.36 -2.91
C LEU A 32 11.47 5.19 -2.62
N GLY A 33 12.27 6.22 -2.91
CA GLY A 33 13.70 6.24 -2.59
C GLY A 33 13.97 6.13 -1.09
N LEU A 34 13.21 6.85 -0.26
CA LEU A 34 13.31 6.78 1.19
C LEU A 34 12.91 5.39 1.71
N LEU A 35 11.77 4.85 1.27
CA LEU A 35 11.31 3.52 1.66
C LEU A 35 12.34 2.45 1.31
N ARG A 36 12.95 2.53 0.11
CA ARG A 36 14.05 1.66 -0.28
C ARG A 36 15.28 1.82 0.62
N GLN A 37 15.67 3.06 0.91
CA GLN A 37 16.83 3.37 1.75
C GLN A 37 16.66 2.84 3.19
N TYR A 38 15.45 2.91 3.74
CA TYR A 38 15.13 2.41 5.07
C TYR A 38 14.82 0.91 5.10
N GLY A 39 14.87 0.21 3.97
CA GLY A 39 14.58 -1.21 3.87
C GLY A 39 13.11 -1.55 4.12
N ALA A 40 12.20 -0.59 3.88
CA ALA A 40 10.78 -0.83 4.00
C ALA A 40 10.27 -1.76 2.87
N PRO A 41 9.27 -2.60 3.13
CA PRO A 41 8.71 -3.48 2.11
C PRO A 41 7.99 -2.66 1.03
N LEU A 42 8.39 -2.87 -0.22
CA LEU A 42 7.81 -2.23 -1.41
C LEU A 42 6.80 -3.12 -2.15
N ALA A 43 6.60 -4.34 -1.67
CA ALA A 43 5.67 -5.33 -2.19
C ALA A 43 5.11 -6.15 -1.03
N LEU A 44 3.98 -6.83 -1.24
CA LEU A 44 3.49 -7.77 -0.25
C LEU A 44 4.48 -8.94 -0.13
N PRO A 45 4.72 -9.46 1.08
CA PRO A 45 5.50 -10.67 1.25
C PRO A 45 4.79 -11.83 0.53
N PRO A 46 5.49 -12.93 0.24
CA PRO A 46 4.85 -14.10 -0.36
C PRO A 46 3.65 -14.54 0.49
N LEU A 47 2.46 -14.29 -0.03
CA LEU A 47 1.20 -14.68 0.60
C LEU A 47 0.96 -16.16 0.30
N ASN A 48 0.79 -16.95 1.36
CA ASN A 48 0.37 -18.35 1.23
C ASN A 48 -1.16 -18.40 1.07
N GLY A 49 -1.62 -18.53 -0.18
CA GLY A 49 -3.04 -18.65 -0.51
C GLY A 49 -3.43 -17.88 -1.76
N ASP A 50 -4.73 -17.67 -1.94
CA ASP A 50 -5.27 -16.88 -3.05
C ASP A 50 -4.98 -15.39 -2.83
N ARG A 51 -4.00 -14.86 -3.59
CA ARG A 51 -3.52 -13.48 -3.43
C ARG A 51 -4.62 -12.45 -3.64
N ASP A 52 -5.49 -12.67 -4.62
CA ASP A 52 -6.57 -11.76 -4.97
C ASP A 52 -7.54 -11.62 -3.79
N THR A 53 -7.94 -12.75 -3.22
CA THR A 53 -8.79 -12.83 -2.03
C THR A 53 -8.14 -12.14 -0.82
N ILE A 54 -6.82 -12.32 -0.62
CA ILE A 54 -6.10 -11.69 0.49
C ILE A 54 -6.01 -10.17 0.30
N ILE A 55 -5.71 -9.68 -0.91
CA ILE A 55 -5.67 -8.25 -1.22
C ILE A 55 -7.04 -7.61 -1.02
N ALA A 56 -8.11 -8.26 -1.51
CA ALA A 56 -9.48 -7.80 -1.31
C ALA A 56 -9.88 -7.82 0.18
N ALA A 57 -9.44 -8.82 0.95
CA ALA A 57 -9.67 -8.86 2.38
C ALA A 57 -8.96 -7.71 3.11
N ILE A 58 -7.68 -7.47 2.81
CA ILE A 58 -6.91 -6.34 3.37
C ILE A 58 -7.62 -5.03 3.06
N ALA A 59 -7.99 -4.78 1.80
CA ALA A 59 -8.68 -3.56 1.38
C ALA A 59 -9.99 -3.31 2.16
N ARG A 60 -10.68 -4.38 2.56
CA ARG A 60 -11.91 -4.31 3.37
C ARG A 60 -11.65 -4.22 4.88
N GLU A 61 -10.53 -4.74 5.36
CA GLU A 61 -10.11 -4.64 6.76
C GLU A 61 -9.53 -3.27 7.10
N VAL A 62 -8.98 -2.55 6.12
CA VAL A 62 -8.51 -1.17 6.33
C VAL A 62 -9.70 -0.26 6.59
N LYS A 63 -10.00 -0.03 7.87
CA LYS A 63 -11.03 0.89 8.32
C LYS A 63 -10.42 2.25 8.61
N PHE A 64 -10.65 3.21 7.72
CA PHE A 64 -10.42 4.62 8.02
C PHE A 64 -11.65 5.21 8.70
N SER A 65 -11.43 5.96 9.78
CA SER A 65 -12.49 6.81 10.33
C SER A 65 -12.89 7.84 9.28
N THR A 66 -14.19 8.06 9.11
CA THR A 66 -14.75 9.00 8.14
C THR A 66 -14.17 10.40 8.30
N GLU A 67 -13.89 10.84 9.53
CA GLU A 67 -13.25 12.13 9.84
C GLU A 67 -11.81 12.25 9.31
N ASN A 68 -11.06 11.15 9.26
CA ASN A 68 -9.71 11.13 8.69
C ASN A 68 -9.77 11.01 7.17
N ALA A 69 -10.72 10.23 6.65
CA ALA A 69 -10.96 10.08 5.22
C ALA A 69 -11.33 11.40 4.55
N ASP A 70 -12.20 12.21 5.18
CA ASP A 70 -12.65 13.51 4.65
C ASP A 70 -11.54 14.57 4.63
N ARG A 71 -10.52 14.40 5.48
CA ARG A 71 -9.35 15.29 5.55
C ARG A 71 -8.27 14.97 4.52
N LEU A 72 -8.35 13.81 3.85
CA LEU A 72 -7.36 13.41 2.87
C LEU A 72 -7.71 13.99 1.49
N PRO A 73 -6.71 14.45 0.72
CA PRO A 73 -6.94 14.94 -0.64
C PRO A 73 -7.25 13.81 -1.64
N PHE A 74 -7.32 12.56 -1.19
CA PHE A 74 -7.58 11.36 -1.98
C PHE A 74 -8.61 10.46 -1.30
N SER A 75 -9.31 9.65 -2.09
CA SER A 75 -10.34 8.75 -1.57
C SER A 75 -9.74 7.44 -1.07
N VAL A 76 -9.91 7.18 0.23
CA VAL A 76 -9.53 5.94 0.92
C VAL A 76 -10.62 4.86 0.85
N ALA A 77 -11.45 4.88 -0.19
CA ALA A 77 -12.40 3.81 -0.44
C ALA A 77 -11.68 2.47 -0.63
N ALA A 78 -12.31 1.37 -0.19
CA ALA A 78 -11.74 0.03 -0.30
C ALA A 78 -11.31 -0.30 -1.74
N GLU A 79 -12.05 0.16 -2.75
CA GLU A 79 -11.72 -0.02 -4.17
C GLU A 79 -10.41 0.67 -4.58
N ASN A 80 -10.11 1.84 -4.03
CA ASN A 80 -8.87 2.56 -4.31
C ASN A 80 -7.68 1.94 -3.58
N ILE A 81 -7.91 1.47 -2.35
CA ILE A 81 -6.91 0.71 -1.59
C ILE A 81 -6.57 -0.58 -2.34
N GLU A 82 -7.58 -1.30 -2.83
CA GLU A 82 -7.38 -2.52 -3.62
C GLU A 82 -6.59 -2.24 -4.90
N LYS A 83 -6.94 -1.19 -5.66
CA LYS A 83 -6.18 -0.78 -6.85
C LYS A 83 -4.73 -0.44 -6.51
N ALA A 84 -4.49 0.30 -5.43
CA ALA A 84 -3.14 0.64 -4.99
C ALA A 84 -2.34 -0.60 -4.56
N LEU A 85 -2.95 -1.53 -3.83
CA LEU A 85 -2.34 -2.82 -3.47
C LEU A 85 -2.02 -3.67 -4.71
N ARG A 86 -2.88 -3.68 -5.73
CA ARG A 86 -2.60 -4.36 -6.99
C ARG A 86 -1.46 -3.67 -7.75
N ALA A 87 -1.36 -2.35 -7.68
CA ALA A 87 -0.29 -1.60 -8.33
C ALA A 87 1.09 -1.92 -7.73
N THR A 88 1.20 -2.17 -6.42
CA THR A 88 2.47 -2.61 -5.80
C THR A 88 2.89 -4.02 -6.22
N GLU A 89 1.94 -4.90 -6.57
CA GLU A 89 2.24 -6.22 -7.13
C GLU A 89 2.68 -6.15 -8.60
N VAL A 90 2.02 -5.31 -9.42
CA VAL A 90 2.30 -5.18 -10.85
C VAL A 90 3.62 -4.45 -11.09
N HIS A 91 3.83 -3.34 -10.39
CA HIS A 91 5.06 -2.59 -10.43
C HIS A 91 5.96 -3.13 -9.34
N HIS A 92 6.77 -4.13 -9.67
CA HIS A 92 7.69 -4.78 -8.74
C HIS A 92 8.80 -3.79 -8.33
N TYR A 93 8.47 -2.81 -7.47
CA TYR A 93 9.33 -1.69 -7.06
C TYR A 93 10.60 -2.13 -6.30
N SER A 94 10.68 -3.42 -5.98
CA SER A 94 11.82 -4.11 -5.36
C SER A 94 13.01 -4.34 -6.33
N GLN A 95 12.80 -4.24 -7.65
CA GLN A 95 13.87 -4.38 -8.65
C GLN A 95 14.35 -2.98 -9.09
N GLY A 96 15.35 -2.45 -8.42
CA GLY A 96 16.05 -1.23 -8.84
C GLY A 96 17.32 -1.00 -8.06
#